data_AF-A0A661DZZ1-F1
#
_entry.id   AF-A0A661DZZ1-F1
#
_cell.length_a   1.000
_cell.length_b   1.000
_cell.length_c   1.000
_cell.angle_alpha   90.00
_cell.angle_beta   90.00
_cell.angle_gamma   90.00
#
_symmetry.space_group_name_H-M   'P 1'
#
loop_
_entity.id
_entity.type
_entity.pdbx_description
1 polymer ?
#
loop_
_entity_poly.entity_id
_entity_poly.type
_entity_poly.pdbx_seq_one_letter_code
_entity_poly.pdbx_strand_id
1 'polypeptide(L)'
;MNSLLKPLALALNTTLAQDPETKAKLDLFEQHCIAIHIKDFNQTISVIVTNQQLQLTTDKEQTADLTITGSAMTLLTLGAQPDSLFSSKIDIHGNVQFAKQLRDILEGFDFDWEQQI
;
A
#
# COMPACT_ATOMS: atom_id res chain seq x y z
N MET A 1 -5.47 12.95 -13.24
CA MET A 1 -4.04 13.26 -13.39
C MET A 1 -3.26 12.38 -12.42
N ASN A 2 -2.88 11.16 -12.82
CA ASN A 2 -2.25 10.14 -11.96
C ASN A 2 -0.72 10.03 -12.16
N SER A 3 -0.08 11.08 -12.72
CA SER A 3 1.30 10.96 -13.21
C SER A 3 2.34 10.75 -12.12
N LEU A 4 2.05 11.12 -10.87
CA LEU A 4 2.95 10.95 -9.72
C LEU A 4 2.90 9.53 -9.11
N LEU A 5 1.81 8.79 -9.32
CA LEU A 5 1.67 7.43 -8.79
C LEU A 5 2.35 6.37 -9.66
N LYS A 6 2.54 6.67 -10.95
CA LYS A 6 3.22 5.78 -11.90
C LYS A 6 4.66 5.42 -11.50
N PRO A 7 5.55 6.37 -11.17
CA PRO A 7 6.92 6.02 -10.77
C PRO A 7 6.94 5.22 -9.46
N LEU A 8 6.06 5.54 -8.50
CA LEU A 8 5.92 4.78 -7.26
C LEU A 8 5.47 3.34 -7.53
N ALA A 9 4.41 3.16 -8.34
CA ALA A 9 3.94 1.83 -8.74
C ALA A 9 5.06 1.04 -9.44
N LEU A 10 5.83 1.68 -10.32
CA LEU A 10 6.96 1.05 -11.01
C LEU A 10 8.07 0.63 -10.05
N ALA A 11 8.45 1.49 -9.10
CA ALA A 11 9.48 1.17 -8.11
C ALA A 11 9.07 -0.04 -7.26
N LEU A 12 7.84 -0.03 -6.72
CA LEU A 12 7.29 -1.14 -5.96
C LEU A 12 7.23 -2.43 -6.80
N ASN A 13 6.72 -2.37 -8.03
CA ASN A 13 6.66 -3.54 -8.92
C ASN A 13 8.05 -4.09 -9.28
N THR A 14 9.05 -3.23 -9.40
CA THR A 14 10.42 -3.63 -9.70
C THR A 14 11.02 -4.40 -8.54
N THR A 15 10.85 -3.91 -7.31
CA THR A 15 11.31 -4.57 -6.09
C THR A 15 10.55 -5.89 -5.85
N LEU A 16 9.23 -5.93 -6.08
CA LEU A 16 8.43 -7.17 -6.02
C LEU A 16 8.87 -8.21 -7.05
N ALA A 17 9.39 -7.78 -8.20
CA ALA A 17 9.92 -8.70 -9.18
C ALA A 17 11.26 -9.33 -8.77
N GLN A 18 12.01 -8.68 -7.86
CA GLN A 18 13.25 -9.22 -7.29
C GLN A 18 12.98 -10.21 -6.14
N ASP A 19 11.84 -10.09 -5.45
CA ASP A 19 11.49 -10.95 -4.32
C ASP A 19 10.31 -11.92 -4.65
N PRO A 20 10.60 -13.16 -5.08
CA PRO A 20 9.58 -14.12 -5.49
C PRO A 20 8.68 -14.59 -4.34
N GLU A 21 9.15 -14.53 -3.09
CA GLU A 21 8.35 -14.89 -1.91
C GLU A 21 7.22 -13.87 -1.68
N THR A 22 7.56 -12.59 -1.69
CA THR A 22 6.59 -11.49 -1.61
C THR A 22 5.64 -11.51 -2.81
N LYS A 23 6.16 -11.84 -4.00
CA LYS A 23 5.35 -12.01 -5.21
C LYS A 23 4.30 -13.12 -5.08
N ALA A 24 4.65 -14.23 -4.43
CA ALA A 24 3.68 -15.28 -4.13
C ALA A 24 2.64 -14.84 -3.11
N LYS A 25 3.03 -14.02 -2.12
CA LYS A 25 2.08 -13.43 -1.14
C LYS A 25 1.10 -12.46 -1.79
N LEU A 26 1.50 -11.75 -2.86
CA LEU A 26 0.60 -10.87 -3.63
C LEU A 26 -0.56 -11.59 -4.32
N ASP A 27 -0.42 -12.89 -4.61
CA ASP A 27 -1.51 -13.69 -5.20
C ASP A 27 -2.75 -13.69 -4.29
N LEU A 28 -2.53 -13.70 -2.97
CA LEU A 28 -3.58 -13.56 -1.96
C LEU A 28 -4.29 -12.20 -2.01
N PHE A 29 -3.66 -11.20 -2.64
CA PHE A 29 -4.14 -9.82 -2.73
C PHE A 29 -4.75 -9.50 -4.10
N GLU A 30 -4.68 -10.38 -5.11
CA GLU A 30 -5.18 -10.11 -6.47
C GLU A 30 -6.68 -9.81 -6.52
N GLN A 31 -7.44 -10.21 -5.50
CA GLN A 31 -8.88 -9.96 -5.40
C GLN A 31 -9.24 -8.88 -4.39
N HIS A 32 -8.24 -8.23 -3.80
CA HIS A 32 -8.46 -7.25 -2.74
C HIS A 32 -7.96 -5.87 -3.13
N CYS A 33 -8.74 -4.86 -2.73
CA CYS A 33 -8.41 -3.46 -2.95
C CYS A 33 -8.14 -2.76 -1.61
N ILE A 34 -7.05 -1.98 -1.55
CA ILE A 34 -6.66 -1.21 -0.37
C ILE A 34 -6.88 0.27 -0.66
N ALA A 35 -7.81 0.92 0.03
CA ALA A 35 -8.00 2.36 -0.01
C ALA A 35 -7.14 3.03 1.07
N ILE A 36 -6.30 3.98 0.68
CA ILE A 36 -5.51 4.80 1.56
C ILE A 36 -6.12 6.20 1.56
N HIS A 37 -6.80 6.55 2.65
CA HIS A 37 -7.43 7.85 2.84
C HIS A 37 -6.51 8.82 3.61
N ILE A 38 -6.09 9.88 2.94
CA ILE A 38 -5.25 10.94 3.50
C ILE A 38 -6.15 12.05 4.04
N LYS A 39 -6.23 12.18 5.37
CA LYS A 39 -7.09 13.16 6.06
C LYS A 39 -6.75 14.61 5.71
N ASP A 40 -5.46 14.95 5.63
CA ASP A 40 -4.96 16.30 5.33
C ASP A 40 -5.49 16.86 4.01
N PHE A 41 -5.52 16.02 2.97
CA PHE A 41 -5.91 16.42 1.62
C PHE A 41 -7.31 15.95 1.23
N ASN A 42 -7.98 15.20 2.12
CA ASN A 42 -9.25 14.52 1.87
C ASN A 42 -9.24 13.70 0.55
N GLN A 43 -8.11 13.05 0.29
CA GLN A 43 -7.84 12.29 -0.93
C GLN A 43 -7.73 10.82 -0.61
N THR A 44 -8.21 9.97 -1.52
CA THR A 44 -8.15 8.51 -1.38
C THR A 44 -7.37 7.93 -2.54
N ILE A 45 -6.39 7.08 -2.21
CA ILE A 45 -5.56 6.35 -3.17
C ILE A 45 -5.91 4.87 -3.02
N SER A 46 -6.42 4.27 -4.08
CA SER A 46 -6.73 2.85 -4.14
C SER A 46 -5.55 2.09 -4.71
N VAL A 47 -5.09 1.07 -3.98
CA VAL A 47 -4.03 0.14 -4.37
C VAL A 47 -4.70 -1.18 -4.72
N ILE A 48 -4.48 -1.64 -5.95
CA ILE A 48 -5.08 -2.85 -6.50
C ILE A 48 -3.95 -3.76 -6.94
N VAL A 49 -4.02 -5.04 -6.61
CA VAL A 49 -3.04 -6.02 -7.08
C VAL A 49 -3.63 -6.73 -8.28
N THR A 50 -2.92 -6.72 -9.41
CA THR A 50 -3.37 -7.35 -10.66
C THR A 50 -2.18 -8.00 -11.35
N ASN A 51 -2.27 -9.29 -11.68
CA ASN A 51 -1.19 -10.09 -12.26
C ASN A 51 0.13 -10.00 -11.46
N GLN A 52 0.03 -10.08 -10.12
CA GLN A 52 1.17 -9.88 -9.21
C GLN A 52 1.87 -8.52 -9.38
N GLN A 53 1.14 -7.51 -9.84
CA GLN A 53 1.61 -6.13 -9.94
C GLN A 53 0.72 -5.18 -9.14
N LEU A 54 1.34 -4.23 -8.44
CA LEU A 54 0.65 -3.16 -7.74
C LEU A 54 0.24 -2.06 -8.73
N GLN A 55 -1.05 -1.75 -8.75
CA GLN A 55 -1.64 -0.62 -9.47
C GLN A 55 -2.14 0.41 -8.47
N LEU A 56 -1.73 1.66 -8.68
CA LEU A 56 -2.13 2.79 -7.84
C LEU A 56 -3.07 3.70 -8.62
N THR A 57 -4.28 3.90 -8.10
CA THR A 57 -5.26 4.84 -8.64
C THR A 57 -5.81 5.77 -7.56
N THR A 58 -6.41 6.88 -7.98
CA THR A 58 -7.17 7.81 -7.13
C THR A 58 -8.66 7.80 -7.49
N ASP A 59 -9.08 6.83 -8.30
CA ASP A 59 -10.46 6.68 -8.71
C ASP A 59 -11.32 6.27 -7.51
N LYS A 60 -12.40 7.05 -7.27
CA LYS A 60 -13.33 6.87 -6.14
C LYS A 60 -14.33 5.73 -6.34
N GLU A 61 -14.38 5.11 -7.52
CA GLU A 61 -15.35 4.05 -7.84
C GLU A 61 -14.92 2.65 -7.37
N GLN A 62 -13.73 2.52 -6.77
CA GLN A 62 -13.22 1.23 -6.30
C GLN A 62 -13.73 0.90 -4.89
N THR A 63 -14.38 -0.26 -4.74
CA THR A 63 -14.71 -0.82 -3.42
C THR A 63 -13.46 -1.43 -2.80
N ALA A 64 -13.01 -0.88 -1.68
CA ALA A 64 -11.85 -1.38 -0.96
C ALA A 64 -12.25 -2.34 0.17
N ASP A 65 -11.56 -3.48 0.24
CA ASP A 65 -11.64 -4.47 1.33
C ASP A 65 -11.00 -3.95 2.62
N LEU A 66 -10.05 -3.02 2.45
CA LEU A 66 -9.31 -2.40 3.54
C LEU A 66 -9.17 -0.91 3.28
N THR A 67 -9.59 -0.10 4.24
CA THR A 67 -9.41 1.35 4.22
C THR A 67 -8.47 1.76 5.35
N ILE A 68 -7.34 2.34 4.99
CA ILE A 68 -6.33 2.87 5.90
C ILE A 68 -6.46 4.39 5.90
N THR A 69 -6.82 4.98 7.03
CA THR A 69 -7.08 6.40 7.16
C THR A 69 -6.07 7.05 8.09
N GLY A 70 -5.33 8.05 7.61
CA GLY A 70 -4.28 8.71 8.39
C GLY A 70 -3.94 10.11 7.88
N SER A 71 -3.15 10.86 8.63
CA SER A 71 -2.54 12.10 8.14
C SER A 71 -1.47 11.79 7.10
N ALA A 72 -1.20 12.74 6.20
CA ALA A 72 -0.23 12.55 5.11
C ALA A 72 1.14 12.10 5.65
N MET A 73 1.60 12.74 6.73
CA MET A 73 2.87 12.40 7.39
C MET A 73 2.87 10.97 7.92
N THR A 74 1.77 10.52 8.53
CA THR A 74 1.66 9.16 9.09
C THR A 74 1.66 8.09 7.99
N LEU A 75 1.02 8.38 6.85
CA LEU A 75 1.01 7.47 5.70
C LEU A 75 2.37 7.41 4.98
N LEU A 76 3.12 8.52 4.97
CA LEU A 76 4.52 8.50 4.52
C LEU A 76 5.39 7.67 5.46
N THR A 77 5.23 7.86 6.78
CA THR A 77 5.92 7.02 7.78
C THR A 77 5.55 5.55 7.63
N LEU A 78 4.31 5.22 7.23
CA LEU A 78 3.89 3.85 6.97
C LEU A 78 4.67 3.17 5.83
N GLY A 79 4.95 3.91 4.76
CA GLY A 79 5.79 3.39 3.67
C GLY A 79 7.23 3.11 4.09
N ALA A 80 7.77 3.93 5.00
CA ALA A 80 9.13 3.77 5.52
C ALA A 80 9.23 2.81 6.74
N GLN A 81 8.14 2.70 7.51
CA GLN A 81 8.04 1.96 8.77
C GLN A 81 6.72 1.18 8.80
N PRO A 82 6.71 -0.08 8.36
CA PRO A 82 5.51 -0.90 8.31
C PRO A 82 4.84 -1.10 9.68
N ASP A 83 5.60 -1.06 10.79
CA ASP A 83 5.07 -1.10 12.15
C ASP A 83 4.05 0.01 12.46
N SER A 84 4.16 1.16 11.79
CA SER A 84 3.26 2.28 12.03
C SER A 84 1.82 2.03 11.55
N LEU A 85 1.56 0.96 10.79
CA LEU A 85 0.22 0.54 10.34
C LEU A 85 -0.76 0.40 11.52
N PHE A 86 -0.30 -0.16 12.63
CA PHE A 86 -1.12 -0.40 13.82
C PHE A 86 -0.95 0.68 14.90
N SER A 87 -0.39 1.83 14.53
CA SER A 87 -0.27 2.97 15.44
C SER A 87 -1.63 3.60 15.73
N SER A 88 -1.78 4.23 16.91
CA SER A 88 -2.99 5.00 17.28
C SER A 88 -3.32 6.15 16.31
N LYS A 89 -2.41 6.51 15.40
CA LYS A 89 -2.59 7.56 14.39
C LYS A 89 -3.21 7.06 13.08
N ILE A 90 -3.16 5.75 12.84
CA ILE A 90 -3.76 5.10 11.69
C ILE A 90 -5.08 4.50 12.14
N ASP A 91 -6.11 4.73 11.35
CA ASP A 91 -7.41 4.10 11.52
C ASP A 91 -7.61 3.08 10.40
N ILE A 92 -7.80 1.82 10.78
CA ILE A 92 -7.95 0.70 9.83
C ILE A 92 -9.41 0.26 9.85
N HIS A 93 -10.07 0.36 8.71
CA HIS A 93 -11.45 -0.06 8.51
C HIS A 93 -11.50 -1.23 7.50
N GLY A 94 -12.25 -2.29 7.82
CA GLY A 94 -12.39 -3.46 6.97
C GLY A 94 -11.74 -4.72 7.57
N ASN A 95 -11.03 -5.50 6.75
CA ASN A 95 -10.49 -6.80 7.15
C ASN A 95 -9.15 -6.66 7.90
N VAL A 96 -9.19 -6.81 9.23
CA VAL A 96 -7.98 -6.75 10.10
C VAL A 96 -6.96 -7.84 9.78
N GLN A 97 -7.41 -9.03 9.36
CA GLN A 97 -6.54 -10.14 8.96
C GLN A 97 -5.76 -9.79 7.69
N PHE A 98 -6.41 -9.10 6.76
CA PHE A 98 -5.78 -8.58 5.56
C PHE A 98 -4.79 -7.44 5.87
N ALA A 99 -5.11 -6.56 6.82
CA ALA A 99 -4.17 -5.54 7.31
C ALA A 99 -2.87 -6.15 7.88
N LYS A 100 -2.97 -7.26 8.62
CA LYS A 100 -1.81 -7.97 9.14
C LYS A 100 -0.96 -8.60 8.04
N GLN A 101 -1.61 -9.21 7.03
CA GLN A 101 -0.91 -9.76 5.88
C GLN A 101 -0.21 -8.66 5.06
N LEU A 102 -0.86 -7.48 4.91
CA LEU A 102 -0.24 -6.33 4.26
C LEU A 102 1.02 -5.89 5.00
N ARG A 103 0.97 -5.83 6.33
CA ARG A 103 2.15 -5.50 7.14
C ARG A 103 3.29 -6.50 6.91
N ASP A 104 2.98 -7.80 6.93
CA ASP A 104 3.97 -8.86 6.73
C ASP A 104 4.66 -8.76 5.35
N ILE A 105 3.89 -8.43 4.31
CA ILE A 105 4.41 -8.13 2.97
C ILE A 105 5.32 -6.90 2.99
N LEU A 106 4.91 -5.82 3.65
CA LEU A 106 5.71 -4.59 3.75
C LEU A 106 6.97 -4.77 4.62
N GLU A 107 6.94 -5.62 5.65
CA GLU A 107 8.11 -6.00 6.45
C GLU A 107 9.10 -6.86 5.67
N GLY A 108 8.59 -7.76 4.82
CA GLY A 108 9.43 -8.52 3.87
C GLY A 108 9.97 -7.66 2.73
N PHE A 109 9.37 -6.48 2.53
CA PHE A 109 9.82 -5.49 1.57
C PHE A 109 10.94 -4.65 2.18
N ASP A 110 12.18 -5.15 2.11
CA ASP A 110 13.38 -4.34 2.35
C ASP A 110 13.55 -3.35 1.19
N PHE A 111 12.64 -2.38 1.12
CA PHE A 111 12.75 -1.28 0.19
C PHE A 111 13.81 -0.35 0.75
N ASP A 112 14.97 -0.31 0.11
CA ASP A 112 16.07 0.58 0.41
C ASP A 112 15.66 2.04 0.11
N TRP A 113 14.74 2.57 0.93
CA TRP A 113 14.16 3.91 0.80
C TRP A 113 15.24 4.99 0.93
N GLU A 114 16.37 4.65 1.57
CA GLU A 114 17.56 5.49 1.67
C GLU A 114 18.27 5.72 0.33
N GLN A 115 18.14 4.83 -0.65
CA GLN A 115 18.74 4.98 -1.99
C GLN A 115 17.84 5.71 -3.01
N GLN A 116 16.60 6.06 -2.65
CA GLN A 116 15.62 6.66 -3.57
C GLN A 116 15.26 8.13 -3.25
N ILE A 117 15.89 8.76 -2.24
CA ILE A 117 15.72 10.19 -1.88
C ILE A 117 16.71 11.12 -2.59
#